data_AF-A0A4D9CWP7-F1
#
_entry.id   AF-A0A4D9CWP7-F1
#
_cell.length_a   1.000
_cell.length_b   1.000
_cell.length_c   1.000
_cell.angle_alpha   90.00
_cell.angle_beta   90.00
_cell.angle_gamma   90.00
#
_symmetry.space_group_name_H-M   'P 1'
#
loop_
_entity.id
_entity.type
_entity.pdbx_description
1 polymer ?
#
loop_
_entity_poly.entity_id
_entity_poly.type
_entity_poly.pdbx_seq_one_letter_code
_entity_poly.pdbx_strand_id
1 'polypeptide(L)'
;MSAGVPLSSTASSGPLSPRGNFSSVEEYVEYVGGQRAIKKVLIANNGIAAVKAIRSIRRWAFETFQDERAVSFVVMATPDDMRANAEYIRMADEVVDVPGGSNNNNYANVMLIVEIAERWQVDAVWAGWGHASENPRLPDSLAKTDRKIVFIGPPGPPMRALGDKIGSTIIAQSAGVPVIAWNGNGIVCDYATGGLSDEVYARANVLTAEAALEAAREIGYPVMVKASEGGGGKGIRKVMDAD
;
A
#
# COMPACT_ATOMS: atom_id res chain seq x y z
N MET A 1 -6.93 -34.88 -45.59
CA MET A 1 -6.12 -33.66 -45.79
C MET A 1 -6.00 -32.98 -44.44
N SER A 2 -4.82 -33.08 -43.84
CA SER A 2 -4.49 -32.65 -42.49
C SER A 2 -3.76 -31.31 -42.58
N ALA A 3 -4.29 -30.27 -41.94
CA ALA A 3 -3.57 -29.04 -41.64
C ALA A 3 -3.49 -28.98 -40.10
N GLY A 4 -2.34 -29.07 -39.44
CA GLY A 4 -1.07 -28.44 -39.74
C GLY A 4 -0.91 -27.24 -38.81
N VAL A 5 -0.82 -27.49 -37.50
CA VAL A 5 -0.52 -26.46 -36.48
C VAL A 5 0.97 -26.12 -36.58
N PRO A 6 1.37 -24.84 -36.76
CA PRO A 6 2.77 -24.48 -36.70
C PRO A 6 3.23 -24.39 -35.25
N LEU A 7 4.12 -25.31 -34.86
CA LEU A 7 4.97 -25.21 -33.68
C LEU A 7 5.91 -24.00 -33.86
N SER A 8 5.66 -22.93 -33.11
CA SER A 8 6.53 -21.76 -33.05
C SER A 8 7.53 -21.92 -31.90
N SER A 9 8.77 -22.19 -32.31
CA SER A 9 10.07 -22.11 -31.63
C SER A 9 10.12 -22.06 -30.10
N THR A 10 10.64 -23.14 -29.52
CA THR A 10 11.31 -23.17 -28.23
C THR A 10 12.43 -22.13 -28.19
N ALA A 11 12.26 -21.05 -27.44
CA ALA A 11 13.37 -20.19 -27.05
C ALA A 11 14.38 -21.04 -26.26
N SER A 12 15.63 -21.00 -26.70
CA SER A 12 16.73 -21.77 -26.14
C SER A 12 16.95 -21.43 -24.67
N SER A 13 16.65 -22.36 -23.77
CA SER A 13 17.06 -22.29 -22.37
C SER A 13 18.54 -22.68 -22.24
N GLY A 14 19.42 -21.72 -22.53
CA GLY A 14 20.81 -21.81 -22.09
C GLY A 14 20.91 -21.45 -20.60
N PRO A 15 21.84 -22.04 -19.83
CA PRO A 15 22.04 -21.64 -18.44
C PRO A 15 22.74 -20.27 -18.39
N LEU A 16 21.97 -19.21 -18.15
CA LEU A 16 22.48 -17.85 -17.98
C LEU A 16 23.03 -17.66 -16.56
N SER A 17 24.13 -16.92 -16.46
CA SER A 17 25.01 -16.87 -15.29
C SER A 17 24.34 -16.33 -13.99
N PRO A 18 24.83 -16.69 -12.78
CA PRO A 18 24.14 -16.42 -11.51
C PRO A 18 24.21 -14.97 -10.98
N ARG A 19 24.55 -13.96 -11.80
CA ARG A 19 24.60 -12.55 -11.39
C ARG A 19 24.24 -11.67 -12.59
N GLY A 20 23.04 -11.10 -12.57
CA GLY A 20 22.50 -10.35 -13.70
C GLY A 20 23.25 -9.04 -13.90
N ASN A 21 23.90 -8.90 -15.06
CA ASN A 21 24.37 -7.62 -15.58
C ASN A 21 23.40 -7.21 -16.69
N PHE A 22 22.23 -6.71 -16.31
CA PHE A 22 21.26 -6.21 -17.29
C PHE A 22 21.67 -4.80 -17.72
N SER A 23 21.52 -4.49 -19.02
CA SER A 23 21.92 -3.20 -19.59
C SER A 23 20.90 -2.08 -19.35
N SER A 24 19.64 -2.44 -19.08
CA SER A 24 18.55 -1.50 -18.80
C SER A 24 17.48 -2.11 -17.89
N VAL A 25 16.65 -1.23 -17.29
CA VAL A 25 15.51 -1.65 -16.48
C VAL A 25 14.47 -2.39 -17.32
N GLU A 26 14.28 -1.98 -18.58
CA GLU A 26 13.38 -2.62 -19.53
C GLU A 26 13.76 -4.08 -19.80
N GLU A 27 15.04 -4.33 -20.08
CA GLU A 27 15.57 -5.67 -20.33
C GLU A 27 15.34 -6.59 -19.12
N TYR A 28 15.62 -6.08 -17.91
CA TYR A 28 15.36 -6.82 -16.68
C TYR A 28 13.87 -7.13 -16.50
N VAL A 29 13.00 -6.15 -16.74
CA VAL A 29 11.54 -6.32 -16.61
C VAL A 29 11.02 -7.36 -17.59
N GLU A 30 11.47 -7.35 -18.84
CA GLU A 30 11.11 -8.37 -19.83
C GLU A 30 11.59 -9.75 -19.40
N TYR A 31 12.85 -9.86 -18.94
CA TYR A 31 13.43 -11.10 -18.47
C TYR A 31 12.63 -11.74 -17.30
N VAL A 32 12.16 -10.93 -16.34
CA VAL A 32 11.36 -11.44 -15.21
C VAL A 32 9.86 -11.57 -15.54
N GLY A 33 9.44 -11.30 -16.78
CA GLY A 33 8.04 -11.36 -17.20
C GLY A 33 7.17 -10.22 -16.65
N GLY A 34 7.76 -9.09 -16.28
CA GLY A 34 7.05 -7.90 -15.86
C GLY A 34 6.45 -7.11 -17.03
N GLN A 35 5.50 -6.22 -16.73
CA GLN A 35 4.73 -5.51 -17.76
C GLN A 35 5.15 -4.06 -17.98
N ARG A 36 5.85 -3.45 -17.02
CA ARG A 36 6.18 -2.02 -17.06
C ARG A 36 7.51 -1.74 -16.35
N ALA A 37 8.42 -1.07 -17.05
CA ALA A 37 9.61 -0.52 -16.44
C ALA A 37 9.28 0.71 -15.59
N ILE A 38 9.82 0.74 -14.36
CA ILE A 38 9.73 1.87 -13.45
C ILE A 38 11.14 2.42 -13.29
N LYS A 39 11.38 3.63 -13.82
CA LYS A 39 12.71 4.27 -13.80
C LYS A 39 12.74 5.56 -13.00
N LYS A 40 11.58 6.16 -12.72
CA LYS A 40 11.46 7.36 -11.90
C LYS A 40 10.39 7.20 -10.83
N VAL A 41 10.80 7.33 -9.57
CA VAL A 41 9.92 7.13 -8.40
C VAL A 41 9.81 8.42 -7.60
N LEU A 42 8.59 8.86 -7.33
CA LEU A 42 8.31 9.89 -6.33
C LEU A 42 8.21 9.24 -4.94
N ILE A 43 8.98 9.75 -3.98
CA ILE A 43 8.86 9.40 -2.57
C ILE A 43 7.91 10.38 -1.90
N ALA A 44 6.69 9.90 -1.59
CA ALA A 44 5.67 10.65 -0.85
C ALA A 44 5.80 10.41 0.66
N ASN A 45 7.02 10.55 1.19
CA ASN A 45 7.36 10.34 2.59
C ASN A 45 8.66 11.10 2.92
N ASN A 46 9.02 11.20 4.20
CA ASN A 46 10.27 11.80 4.68
C ASN A 46 11.02 10.86 5.64
N GLY A 47 12.02 11.42 6.32
CA GLY A 47 12.72 10.75 7.42
C GLY A 47 13.32 9.38 7.04
N ILE A 48 13.23 8.43 7.97
CA ILE A 48 13.86 7.11 7.82
C ILE A 48 13.20 6.24 6.74
N ALA A 49 11.90 6.46 6.46
CA ALA A 49 11.18 5.77 5.40
C ALA A 49 11.81 6.08 4.04
N ALA A 50 11.94 7.36 3.72
CA ALA A 50 12.54 7.83 2.48
C ALA A 50 14.00 7.35 2.32
N VAL A 51 14.81 7.48 3.37
CA VAL A 51 16.21 6.98 3.36
C VAL A 51 16.27 5.49 3.08
N LYS A 52 15.46 4.68 3.78
CA LYS A 52 15.48 3.22 3.62
C LYS A 52 15.02 2.81 2.23
N ALA A 53 14.00 3.45 1.66
CA ALA A 53 13.56 3.19 0.30
C ALA A 53 14.67 3.45 -0.71
N ILE A 54 15.24 4.66 -0.71
CA ILE A 54 16.30 5.06 -1.66
C ILE A 54 17.51 4.14 -1.51
N ARG A 55 18.02 3.90 -0.30
CA ARG A 55 19.19 3.00 -0.10
C ARG A 55 18.93 1.59 -0.60
N SER A 56 17.75 1.04 -0.33
CA SER A 56 17.46 -0.36 -0.66
C SER A 56 17.33 -0.54 -2.17
N ILE A 57 16.63 0.37 -2.84
CA ILE A 57 16.43 0.31 -4.29
C ILE A 57 17.75 0.61 -5.01
N ARG A 58 18.53 1.62 -4.59
CA ARG A 58 19.84 1.90 -5.18
C ARG A 58 20.82 0.73 -5.03
N ARG A 59 20.83 0.07 -3.87
CA ARG A 59 21.65 -1.14 -3.67
C ARG A 59 21.25 -2.24 -4.64
N TRP A 60 19.95 -2.55 -4.73
CA TRP A 60 19.44 -3.54 -5.69
C TRP A 60 19.76 -3.14 -7.15
N ALA A 61 19.60 -1.86 -7.49
CA ALA A 61 19.90 -1.34 -8.81
C ALA A 61 21.38 -1.48 -9.16
N PHE A 62 22.29 -1.16 -8.22
CA PHE A 62 23.71 -1.39 -8.41
C PHE A 62 24.05 -2.87 -8.59
N GLU A 63 23.46 -3.75 -7.77
CA GLU A 63 23.68 -5.20 -7.87
C GLU A 63 23.14 -5.80 -9.19
N THR A 64 22.11 -5.19 -9.80
CA THR A 64 21.40 -5.71 -11.00
C THR A 64 21.86 -5.07 -12.32
N PHE A 65 22.25 -3.80 -12.29
CA PHE A 65 22.57 -2.99 -13.47
C PHE A 65 23.99 -2.42 -13.46
N GLN A 66 24.74 -2.61 -12.35
CA GLN A 66 26.01 -1.90 -12.10
C GLN A 66 25.87 -0.36 -12.11
N ASP A 67 24.64 0.12 -11.92
CA ASP A 67 24.28 1.53 -11.86
C ASP A 67 23.27 1.74 -10.73
N GLU A 68 23.71 2.42 -9.65
CA GLU A 68 22.84 2.74 -8.53
C GLU A 68 21.72 3.73 -8.89
N ARG A 69 21.85 4.43 -10.02
CA ARG A 69 20.90 5.43 -10.53
C ARG A 69 20.03 4.91 -11.68
N ALA A 70 20.06 3.62 -11.97
CA ALA A 70 19.13 3.00 -12.92
C ALA A 70 17.65 3.28 -12.57
N VAL A 71 17.37 3.53 -11.28
CA VAL A 71 16.11 4.11 -10.81
C VAL A 71 16.39 5.47 -10.17
N SER A 72 15.77 6.52 -10.72
CA SER A 72 15.85 7.90 -10.24
C SER A 72 14.78 8.21 -9.20
N PHE A 73 15.11 9.09 -8.25
CA PHE A 73 14.21 9.48 -7.16
C PHE A 73 13.91 10.96 -7.16
N VAL A 74 12.60 11.27 -7.14
CA VAL A 74 12.06 12.58 -6.79
C VAL A 74 11.59 12.51 -5.35
N VAL A 75 11.96 13.48 -4.52
CA VAL A 75 11.49 13.54 -3.12
C VAL A 75 10.76 14.84 -2.83
N MET A 76 9.72 14.77 -1.99
CA MET A 76 9.07 15.95 -1.44
C MET A 76 9.86 16.45 -0.22
N ALA A 77 10.08 17.76 -0.10
CA ALA A 77 10.77 18.36 1.04
C ALA A 77 10.01 19.56 1.60
N THR A 78 9.69 19.52 2.89
CA THR A 78 9.14 20.68 3.59
C THR A 78 10.27 21.64 4.01
N PRO A 79 9.96 22.92 4.31
CA PRO A 79 10.93 23.83 4.91
C PRO A 79 11.57 23.28 6.20
N ASP A 80 10.85 22.47 6.97
CA ASP A 80 11.36 21.87 8.20
C ASP A 80 12.37 20.76 7.90
N ASP A 81 12.07 19.88 6.94
CA ASP A 81 13.00 18.83 6.50
C ASP A 81 14.29 19.43 5.92
N MET A 82 14.16 20.50 5.14
CA MET A 82 15.31 21.23 4.57
C MET A 82 16.16 21.89 5.66
N ARG A 83 15.55 22.60 6.62
CA ARG A 83 16.27 23.21 7.75
C ARG A 83 16.96 22.17 8.62
N ALA A 84 16.35 21.00 8.78
CA ALA A 84 16.94 19.88 9.51
C ALA A 84 18.05 19.15 8.73
N ASN A 85 18.31 19.53 7.47
CA ASN A 85 19.27 18.86 6.58
C ASN A 85 19.00 17.35 6.47
N ALA A 86 17.72 16.99 6.27
CA ALA A 86 17.29 15.60 6.26
C ALA A 86 18.02 14.78 5.18
N GLU A 87 18.56 13.62 5.58
CA GLU A 87 19.44 12.79 4.74
C GLU A 87 18.81 12.42 3.39
N TYR A 88 17.51 12.11 3.38
CA TYR A 88 16.82 11.68 2.16
C TYR A 88 16.82 12.75 1.06
N ILE A 89 16.90 14.05 1.43
CA ILE A 89 16.98 15.16 0.49
C ILE A 89 18.31 15.12 -0.27
N ARG A 90 19.43 14.92 0.46
CA ARG A 90 20.77 14.80 -0.15
C ARG A 90 20.93 13.52 -0.98
N MET A 91 20.15 12.51 -0.66
CA MET A 91 20.16 11.25 -1.38
C MET A 91 19.39 11.31 -2.69
N ALA A 92 18.36 12.13 -2.80
CA ALA A 92 17.49 12.20 -3.97
C ALA A 92 18.20 12.71 -5.23
N ASP A 93 17.66 12.37 -6.40
CA ASP A 93 18.13 12.92 -7.68
C ASP A 93 17.46 14.27 -7.96
N GLU A 94 16.20 14.43 -7.57
CA GLU A 94 15.45 15.68 -7.65
C GLU A 94 14.67 15.93 -6.34
N VAL A 95 14.54 17.21 -5.97
CA VAL A 95 13.83 17.64 -4.76
C VAL A 95 12.72 18.60 -5.15
N VAL A 96 11.54 18.40 -4.55
CA VAL A 96 10.36 19.24 -4.76
C VAL A 96 9.98 19.92 -3.45
N ASP A 97 9.99 21.24 -3.46
CA ASP A 97 9.54 22.04 -2.32
C ASP A 97 8.02 21.89 -2.14
N VAL A 98 7.61 21.54 -0.93
CA VAL A 98 6.19 21.40 -0.57
C VAL A 98 5.84 22.22 0.67
N PRO A 99 4.55 22.55 0.89
CA PRO A 99 4.15 23.34 2.05
C PRO A 99 4.56 22.70 3.38
N GLY A 100 5.00 23.52 4.34
CA GLY A 100 5.32 23.07 5.70
C GLY A 100 4.10 22.82 6.59
N GLY A 101 4.35 22.64 7.89
CA GLY A 101 3.32 22.40 8.90
C GLY A 101 2.84 20.95 8.92
N SER A 102 1.59 20.75 9.33
CA SER A 102 0.99 19.41 9.47
C SER A 102 1.06 18.60 8.17
N ASN A 103 1.15 17.28 8.29
CA ASN A 103 1.30 16.38 7.15
C ASN A 103 0.16 16.47 6.13
N ASN A 104 -1.03 16.91 6.55
CA ASN A 104 -2.19 17.17 5.71
C ASN A 104 -1.92 18.20 4.60
N ASN A 105 -0.89 19.04 4.76
CA ASN A 105 -0.50 20.04 3.77
C ASN A 105 0.52 19.49 2.76
N ASN A 106 1.19 18.37 3.07
CA ASN A 106 2.32 17.83 2.32
C ASN A 106 2.20 16.31 2.09
N TYR A 107 2.89 15.48 2.86
CA TYR A 107 3.05 14.04 2.67
C TYR A 107 1.74 13.24 2.79
N ALA A 108 0.72 13.77 3.45
CA ALA A 108 -0.61 13.15 3.52
C ALA A 108 -1.61 13.76 2.53
N ASN A 109 -1.21 14.77 1.76
CA ASN A 109 -2.06 15.45 0.79
C ASN A 109 -2.06 14.70 -0.56
N VAL A 110 -3.07 13.86 -0.77
CA VAL A 110 -3.21 13.06 -1.99
C VAL A 110 -3.24 13.92 -3.25
N MET A 111 -3.91 15.07 -3.23
CA MET A 111 -4.01 15.94 -4.41
C MET A 111 -2.64 16.49 -4.80
N LEU A 112 -1.89 16.98 -3.81
CA LEU A 112 -0.55 17.50 -4.03
C LEU A 112 0.41 16.41 -4.53
N ILE A 113 0.35 15.21 -3.94
CA ILE A 113 1.20 14.08 -4.37
C ILE A 113 0.94 13.74 -5.84
N VAL A 114 -0.32 13.67 -6.25
CA VAL A 114 -0.71 13.36 -7.64
C VAL A 114 -0.25 14.48 -8.58
N GLU A 115 -0.46 15.74 -8.22
CA GLU A 115 0.00 16.89 -9.01
C GLU A 115 1.51 16.86 -9.24
N ILE A 116 2.29 16.61 -8.18
CA ILE A 116 3.75 16.47 -8.27
C ILE A 116 4.12 15.26 -9.14
N ALA A 117 3.47 14.12 -8.94
CA ALA A 117 3.78 12.92 -9.70
C ALA A 117 3.56 13.12 -11.21
N GLU A 118 2.50 13.83 -11.61
CA GLU A 118 2.23 14.19 -13.01
C GLU A 118 3.24 15.20 -13.55
N ARG A 119 3.49 16.29 -12.81
CA ARG A 119 4.39 17.36 -13.24
C ARG A 119 5.84 16.91 -13.38
N TRP A 120 6.31 15.99 -12.53
CA TRP A 120 7.64 15.38 -12.62
C TRP A 120 7.71 14.13 -13.50
N GLN A 121 6.57 13.76 -14.11
CA GLN A 121 6.44 12.64 -15.04
C GLN A 121 6.98 11.33 -14.48
N VAL A 122 6.76 11.07 -13.18
CA VAL A 122 7.25 9.85 -12.54
C VAL A 122 6.50 8.62 -13.05
N ASP A 123 7.12 7.46 -12.98
CA ASP A 123 6.49 6.19 -13.34
C ASP A 123 5.70 5.61 -12.18
N ALA A 124 6.17 5.87 -10.95
CA ALA A 124 5.57 5.34 -9.74
C ALA A 124 5.69 6.28 -8.53
N VAL A 125 4.83 6.05 -7.54
CA VAL A 125 4.87 6.70 -6.22
C VAL A 125 5.06 5.65 -5.13
N TRP A 126 5.99 5.90 -4.21
CA TRP A 126 6.16 5.11 -3.00
C TRP A 126 5.82 5.94 -1.78
N ALA A 127 4.91 5.43 -0.93
CA ALA A 127 4.45 6.14 0.28
C ALA A 127 4.98 5.54 1.59
N GLY A 128 5.59 4.35 1.57
CA GLY A 128 6.13 3.72 2.78
C GLY A 128 5.07 3.49 3.86
N TRP A 129 5.28 4.07 5.05
CA TRP A 129 4.36 4.01 6.18
C TRP A 129 4.03 5.42 6.72
N GLY A 130 2.90 5.55 7.40
CA GLY A 130 2.37 6.84 7.84
C GLY A 130 1.88 7.69 6.68
N HIS A 131 1.49 8.94 6.96
CA HIS A 131 1.01 9.89 5.95
C HIS A 131 -0.12 9.31 5.07
N ALA A 132 0.02 9.33 3.73
CA ALA A 132 -0.96 8.80 2.78
C ALA A 132 -0.77 7.30 2.46
N SER A 133 0.13 6.57 3.14
CA SER A 133 0.43 5.16 2.82
C SER A 133 -0.77 4.22 2.91
N GLU A 134 -1.70 4.48 3.84
CA GLU A 134 -2.92 3.70 4.05
C GLU A 134 -4.16 4.39 3.47
N ASN A 135 -3.99 5.47 2.69
CA ASN A 135 -5.12 6.20 2.12
C ASN A 135 -5.47 5.65 0.72
N PRO A 136 -6.61 4.94 0.55
CA PRO A 136 -6.96 4.30 -0.72
C PRO A 136 -7.20 5.30 -1.85
N ARG A 137 -7.44 6.59 -1.54
CA ARG A 137 -7.57 7.64 -2.55
C ARG A 137 -6.27 7.88 -3.31
N LEU A 138 -5.12 7.60 -2.71
CA LEU A 138 -3.81 7.78 -3.36
C LEU A 138 -3.64 6.84 -4.57
N PRO A 139 -3.66 5.50 -4.43
CA PRO A 139 -3.56 4.60 -5.58
C PRO A 139 -4.68 4.82 -6.60
N ASP A 140 -5.91 5.09 -6.15
CA ASP A 140 -7.04 5.34 -7.06
C ASP A 140 -6.82 6.60 -7.92
N SER A 141 -6.26 7.66 -7.34
CA SER A 141 -6.02 8.92 -8.05
C SER A 141 -4.82 8.80 -9.00
N LEU A 142 -3.75 8.13 -8.57
CA LEU A 142 -2.59 7.85 -9.41
C LEU A 142 -2.95 6.99 -10.64
N ALA A 143 -3.81 5.98 -10.47
CA ALA A 143 -4.30 5.15 -11.57
C ALA A 143 -5.22 5.90 -12.55
N LYS A 144 -5.81 7.02 -12.14
CA LYS A 144 -6.65 7.86 -13.00
C LYS A 144 -5.86 8.82 -13.88
N THR A 145 -4.63 9.16 -13.49
CA THR A 145 -3.73 10.00 -14.30
C THR A 145 -3.53 9.44 -15.72
N ASP A 146 -3.18 10.30 -16.68
CA ASP A 146 -2.97 9.91 -18.08
C ASP A 146 -1.78 8.94 -18.23
N ARG A 147 -0.72 9.15 -17.44
CA ARG A 147 0.46 8.27 -17.39
C ARG A 147 0.23 6.96 -16.63
N LYS A 148 -0.94 6.79 -16.00
CA LYS A 148 -1.26 5.64 -15.15
C LYS A 148 -0.18 5.38 -14.12
N ILE A 149 0.17 6.40 -13.35
CA ILE A 149 1.28 6.34 -12.39
C ILE A 149 1.04 5.19 -11.41
N VAL A 150 2.06 4.33 -11.25
CA VAL A 150 1.96 3.12 -10.43
C VAL A 150 2.08 3.47 -8.96
N PHE A 151 1.20 2.96 -8.12
CA PHE A 151 1.41 3.00 -6.68
C PHE A 151 2.21 1.77 -6.25
N ILE A 152 3.37 1.97 -5.61
CA ILE A 152 4.19 0.87 -5.07
C ILE A 152 3.60 0.45 -3.72
N GLY A 153 2.52 -0.33 -3.79
CA GLY A 153 1.74 -0.83 -2.66
C GLY A 153 0.45 -1.49 -3.15
N PRO A 154 -0.48 -1.85 -2.24
CA PRO A 154 -1.75 -2.44 -2.66
C PRO A 154 -2.63 -1.42 -3.40
N PRO A 155 -3.48 -1.86 -4.33
CA PRO A 155 -4.46 -0.97 -4.95
C PRO A 155 -5.57 -0.59 -3.96
N GLY A 156 -6.42 0.37 -4.35
CA GLY A 156 -7.48 0.89 -3.49
C GLY A 156 -8.51 -0.14 -2.98
N PRO A 157 -9.00 -1.10 -3.78
CA PRO A 157 -10.03 -2.04 -3.31
C PRO A 157 -9.58 -2.91 -2.12
N PRO A 158 -8.39 -3.56 -2.12
CA PRO A 158 -7.87 -4.24 -0.93
C PRO A 158 -7.68 -3.32 0.28
N MET A 159 -7.20 -2.08 0.08
CA MET A 159 -7.05 -1.11 1.16
C MET A 159 -8.39 -0.75 1.82
N ARG A 160 -9.46 -0.61 1.04
CA ARG A 160 -10.82 -0.39 1.57
C ARG A 160 -11.35 -1.63 2.30
N ALA A 161 -11.20 -2.79 1.69
CA ALA A 161 -11.74 -4.04 2.22
C ALA A 161 -11.12 -4.44 3.57
N LEU A 162 -9.85 -4.10 3.79
CA LEU A 162 -9.08 -4.49 4.98
C LEU A 162 -8.77 -3.31 5.91
N GLY A 163 -9.28 -2.10 5.62
CA GLY A 163 -8.93 -0.87 6.34
C GLY A 163 -9.61 -0.75 7.71
N ASP A 164 -10.82 -1.25 7.85
CA ASP A 164 -11.54 -1.26 9.12
C ASP A 164 -11.50 -2.63 9.80
N LYS A 165 -11.72 -2.66 11.12
CA LYS A 165 -11.57 -3.87 11.94
C LYS A 165 -12.65 -4.90 11.66
N ILE A 166 -13.87 -4.47 11.30
CA ILE A 166 -15.00 -5.36 11.06
C ILE A 166 -14.78 -6.07 9.72
N GLY A 167 -14.57 -5.31 8.65
CA GLY A 167 -14.40 -5.86 7.31
C GLY A 167 -13.20 -6.78 7.19
N SER A 168 -12.05 -6.37 7.74
CA SER A 168 -10.85 -7.20 7.79
C SER A 168 -11.07 -8.52 8.54
N THR A 169 -11.80 -8.50 9.67
CA THR A 169 -12.06 -9.70 10.47
C THR A 169 -13.02 -10.66 9.76
N ILE A 170 -14.06 -10.15 9.10
CA ILE A 170 -14.98 -10.97 8.28
C ILE A 170 -14.21 -11.65 7.14
N ILE A 171 -13.36 -10.92 6.43
CA ILE A 171 -12.54 -11.48 5.35
C ILE A 171 -11.57 -12.53 5.88
N ALA A 172 -10.93 -12.27 7.02
CA ALA A 172 -10.05 -13.24 7.67
C ALA A 172 -10.79 -14.55 8.03
N GLN A 173 -11.97 -14.46 8.65
CA GLN A 173 -12.82 -15.63 8.94
C GLN A 173 -13.19 -16.39 7.66
N SER A 174 -13.54 -15.66 6.61
CA SER A 174 -13.91 -16.24 5.30
C SER A 174 -12.74 -16.97 4.63
N ALA A 175 -11.52 -16.54 4.90
CA ALA A 175 -10.29 -17.20 4.46
C ALA A 175 -9.84 -18.35 5.40
N GLY A 176 -10.62 -18.69 6.42
CA GLY A 176 -10.29 -19.73 7.40
C GLY A 176 -9.19 -19.33 8.39
N VAL A 177 -8.89 -18.04 8.51
CA VAL A 177 -7.91 -17.52 9.49
C VAL A 177 -8.60 -17.44 10.87
N PRO A 178 -8.03 -18.07 11.92
CA PRO A 178 -8.56 -17.92 13.27
C PRO A 178 -8.51 -16.46 13.72
N VAL A 179 -9.62 -15.96 14.25
CA VAL A 179 -9.73 -14.60 14.80
C VAL A 179 -10.05 -14.65 16.30
N ILE A 180 -9.76 -13.56 17.01
CA ILE A 180 -10.16 -13.41 18.41
C ILE A 180 -11.69 -13.36 18.48
N ALA A 181 -12.28 -13.99 19.50
CA ALA A 181 -13.72 -13.97 19.71
C ALA A 181 -14.27 -12.52 19.74
N TRP A 182 -15.30 -12.29 18.93
CA TRP A 182 -15.94 -10.99 18.77
C TRP A 182 -17.40 -11.18 18.37
N ASN A 183 -18.18 -10.11 18.37
CA ASN A 183 -19.63 -10.15 18.15
C ASN A 183 -20.04 -10.55 16.71
N GLY A 184 -19.09 -10.68 15.79
CA GLY A 184 -19.30 -11.13 14.42
C GLY A 184 -18.71 -12.52 14.14
N ASN A 185 -18.47 -13.32 15.18
CA ASN A 185 -18.03 -14.70 15.04
C ASN A 185 -18.93 -15.48 14.06
N GLY A 186 -18.31 -16.15 13.08
CA GLY A 186 -19.04 -16.95 12.08
C GLY A 186 -19.64 -16.16 10.91
N ILE A 187 -19.54 -14.82 10.91
CA ILE A 187 -19.89 -14.03 9.73
C ILE A 187 -18.82 -14.23 8.66
N VAL A 188 -19.24 -14.71 7.49
CA VAL A 188 -18.38 -14.97 6.33
C VAL A 188 -18.96 -14.32 5.08
N CYS A 189 -18.11 -14.03 4.10
CA CYS A 189 -18.46 -13.52 2.78
C CYS A 189 -17.66 -14.22 1.68
N ASP A 190 -18.18 -14.20 0.45
CA ASP A 190 -17.37 -14.51 -0.74
C ASP A 190 -16.54 -13.28 -1.15
N TYR A 191 -15.42 -13.10 -0.46
CA TYR A 191 -14.51 -11.98 -0.69
C TYR A 191 -13.77 -12.06 -2.04
N ALA A 192 -13.73 -13.23 -2.68
CA ALA A 192 -12.99 -13.43 -3.93
C ALA A 192 -13.76 -12.92 -5.15
N THR A 193 -15.07 -13.08 -5.17
CA THR A 193 -15.91 -12.68 -6.32
C THR A 193 -16.86 -11.52 -6.01
N GLY A 194 -17.40 -11.45 -4.79
CA GLY A 194 -18.43 -10.48 -4.39
C GLY A 194 -17.93 -9.37 -3.47
N GLY A 195 -16.72 -9.51 -2.93
CA GLY A 195 -16.21 -8.60 -1.91
C GLY A 195 -17.02 -8.66 -0.61
N LEU A 196 -16.97 -7.59 0.19
CA LEU A 196 -17.77 -7.47 1.40
C LEU A 196 -18.99 -6.58 1.12
N SER A 197 -20.19 -7.14 1.18
CA SER A 197 -21.43 -6.37 1.01
C SER A 197 -21.79 -5.59 2.27
N ASP A 198 -22.47 -4.46 2.10
CA ASP A 198 -22.97 -3.64 3.21
C ASP A 198 -23.90 -4.42 4.14
N GLU A 199 -24.68 -5.36 3.61
CA GLU A 199 -25.55 -6.23 4.39
C GLU A 199 -24.74 -7.16 5.30
N VAL A 200 -23.69 -7.81 4.78
CA VAL A 200 -22.83 -8.68 5.57
C VAL A 200 -22.06 -7.88 6.61
N TYR A 201 -21.57 -6.70 6.25
CA TYR A 201 -20.92 -5.78 7.17
C TYR A 201 -21.86 -5.34 8.30
N ALA A 202 -23.10 -4.94 7.97
CA ALA A 202 -24.08 -4.45 8.93
C ALA A 202 -24.48 -5.49 9.98
N ARG A 203 -24.46 -6.79 9.65
CA ARG A 203 -24.72 -7.87 10.60
C ARG A 203 -23.73 -7.92 11.77
N ALA A 204 -22.53 -7.37 11.60
CA ALA A 204 -21.52 -7.30 12.63
C ALA A 204 -21.60 -6.00 13.46
N ASN A 205 -22.50 -5.07 13.13
CA ASN A 205 -22.60 -3.80 13.84
C ASN A 205 -23.47 -3.93 15.10
N VAL A 206 -22.96 -3.41 16.21
CA VAL A 206 -23.70 -3.28 17.47
C VAL A 206 -24.20 -1.84 17.58
N LEU A 207 -25.51 -1.65 17.48
CA LEU A 207 -26.13 -0.32 17.37
C LEU A 207 -26.79 0.17 18.67
N THR A 208 -26.97 -0.70 19.67
CA THR A 208 -27.59 -0.35 20.96
C THR A 208 -26.77 -0.87 22.13
N ALA A 209 -26.96 -0.26 23.31
CA ALA A 209 -26.28 -0.69 24.53
C ALA A 209 -26.70 -2.10 24.96
N GLU A 210 -27.97 -2.46 24.75
CA GLU A 210 -28.51 -3.78 25.06
C GLU A 210 -27.85 -4.87 24.19
N ALA A 211 -27.69 -4.61 22.90
CA ALA A 211 -26.98 -5.52 22.00
C ALA A 211 -25.48 -5.64 22.38
N ALA A 212 -24.87 -4.56 22.87
CA ALA A 212 -23.50 -4.59 23.36
C ALA A 212 -23.35 -5.47 24.61
N LEU A 213 -24.30 -5.37 25.56
CA LEU A 213 -24.33 -6.21 26.76
C LEU A 213 -24.51 -7.69 26.41
N GLU A 214 -25.41 -8.01 25.47
CA GLU A 214 -25.63 -9.39 25.04
C GLU A 214 -24.38 -9.99 24.38
N ALA A 215 -23.78 -9.25 23.43
CA ALA A 215 -22.54 -9.68 22.79
C ALA A 215 -21.39 -9.86 23.81
N ALA A 216 -21.30 -8.97 24.81
CA ALA A 216 -20.28 -9.07 25.84
C ALA A 216 -20.46 -10.31 26.73
N ARG A 217 -21.71 -10.68 27.04
CA ARG A 217 -22.03 -11.92 27.80
C ARG A 217 -21.70 -13.17 27.00
N GLU A 218 -22.00 -13.18 25.70
CA GLU A 218 -21.70 -14.32 24.81
C GLU A 218 -20.19 -14.53 24.65
N ILE A 219 -19.43 -13.45 24.45
CA ILE A 219 -17.97 -13.51 24.32
C ILE A 219 -17.29 -13.84 25.65
N GLY A 220 -17.82 -13.31 26.75
CA GLY A 220 -17.23 -13.39 28.09
C GLY A 220 -16.31 -12.22 28.41
N TYR A 221 -16.45 -11.68 29.62
CA TYR A 221 -15.63 -10.58 30.12
C TYR A 221 -14.20 -11.02 30.49
N PRO A 222 -13.19 -10.13 30.41
CA PRO A 222 -13.28 -8.73 29.99
C PRO A 222 -13.35 -8.57 28.46
N VAL A 223 -14.09 -7.56 28.01
CA VAL A 223 -14.27 -7.26 26.57
C VAL A 223 -13.69 -5.89 26.19
N MET A 224 -13.56 -5.67 24.89
CA MET A 224 -13.11 -4.40 24.32
C MET A 224 -14.21 -3.83 23.42
N VAL A 225 -14.81 -2.70 23.82
CA VAL A 225 -15.74 -1.95 22.97
C VAL A 225 -14.91 -1.05 22.06
N LYS A 226 -15.11 -1.16 20.74
CA LYS A 226 -14.35 -0.42 19.73
C LYS A 226 -15.29 0.21 18.72
N ALA A 227 -15.17 1.52 18.50
CA ALA A 227 -15.74 2.16 17.33
C ALA A 227 -15.04 1.63 16.07
N SER A 228 -15.83 1.28 15.05
CA SER A 228 -15.34 0.81 13.73
C SER A 228 -14.41 1.84 13.08
N GLU A 229 -14.80 3.12 13.14
CA GLU A 229 -14.08 4.26 12.54
C GLU A 229 -13.07 4.94 13.49
N GLY A 230 -12.78 4.31 14.64
CA GLY A 230 -11.82 4.84 15.62
C GLY A 230 -10.36 4.69 15.19
N GLY A 231 -9.73 5.80 14.75
CA GLY A 231 -8.31 5.88 14.41
C GLY A 231 -7.41 6.20 15.62
N GLY A 232 -6.18 5.65 15.64
CA GLY A 232 -5.13 6.03 16.60
C GLY A 232 -5.50 5.82 18.08
N GLY A 233 -6.24 4.74 18.40
CA GLY A 233 -6.64 4.40 19.77
C GLY A 233 -7.91 5.11 20.29
N LYS A 234 -8.57 5.93 19.47
CA LYS A 234 -9.83 6.59 19.83
C LYS A 234 -11.02 5.64 19.70
N GLY A 235 -12.04 5.83 20.55
CA GLY A 235 -13.25 5.01 20.55
C GLY A 235 -13.04 3.58 21.07
N ILE A 236 -11.99 3.33 21.85
CA ILE A 236 -11.69 2.04 22.45
C ILE A 236 -11.90 2.10 23.96
N ARG A 237 -12.65 1.16 24.52
CA ARG A 237 -12.87 1.00 25.97
C ARG A 237 -12.72 -0.45 26.39
N LYS A 238 -11.99 -0.68 27.48
CA LYS A 238 -11.96 -1.97 28.15
C LYS A 238 -13.12 -2.02 29.13
N VAL A 239 -13.86 -3.12 29.14
CA VAL A 239 -15.01 -3.33 30.03
C VAL A 239 -14.77 -4.63 30.80
N MET A 240 -14.88 -4.55 32.13
CA MET A 240 -14.52 -5.64 33.05
C MET A 240 -15.71 -6.51 33.43
N ASP A 241 -16.90 -5.93 33.45
CA ASP A 241 -18.16 -6.56 33.85
C ASP A 241 -19.34 -5.80 33.22
N ALA A 242 -20.58 -6.15 33.59
CA ALA A 242 -21.78 -5.64 32.94
C ALA A 242 -22.25 -4.26 33.45
N ASP A 243 -21.76 -3.80 34.60
CA ASP A 243 -22.19 -2.54 35.24
C ASP A 243 -21.33 -1.34 34.77
#